data_AF-A0A814V2B4-F1
#
_entry.id   AF-A0A814V2B4-F1
#
_cell.length_a   1.000
_cell.length_b   1.000
_cell.length_c   1.000
_cell.angle_alpha   90.00
_cell.angle_beta   90.00
_cell.angle_gamma   90.00
#
_symmetry.space_group_name_H-M   'P 1'
#
loop_
_entity.id
_entity.type
_entity.pdbx_description
1 polymer ?
#
loop_
_entity_poly.entity_id
_entity_poly.type
_entity_poly.pdbx_seq_one_letter_code
_entity_poly.pdbx_strand_id
1 'polypeptide(L)'
;HTSDIQIIQGDIQHNNGRIADIEGELSQEQGKLNNIHLSDDEKRHIEQRIDDLKQQKQDYIIANETLEKEITQIQNQSAMGNKENNY
;
A
#
# COMPACT_ATOMS: atom_id res chain seq x y z
N HIS A 1 15.70 61.77 7.37
CA HIS A 1 15.76 61.28 5.98
C HIS A 1 16.80 60.19 5.77
N THR A 2 18.11 60.44 5.93
CA THR A 2 19.13 59.38 5.71
C THR A 2 19.09 58.26 6.77
N SER A 3 18.86 58.60 8.04
CA SER A 3 18.74 57.58 9.11
C SER A 3 17.50 56.70 8.95
N ASP A 4 16.38 57.27 8.51
CA ASP A 4 15.15 56.51 8.28
C ASP A 4 15.33 55.51 7.14
N ILE A 5 16.05 55.89 6.08
CA ILE A 5 16.40 55.00 4.97
C ILE A 5 17.28 53.84 5.45
N GLN A 6 18.26 54.11 6.31
CA GLN A 6 19.15 53.06 6.86
C GLN A 6 18.39 52.06 7.73
N ILE A 7 17.43 52.53 8.54
CA ILE A 7 16.56 51.67 9.35
C ILE A 7 15.72 50.77 8.45
N ILE A 8 15.05 51.35 7.44
CA ILE A 8 14.24 50.59 6.47
C ILE A 8 15.07 49.55 5.73
N GLN A 9 16.31 49.87 5.35
CA GLN A 9 17.23 48.93 4.71
C GLN A 9 17.59 47.75 5.64
N GLY A 10 17.82 48.02 6.93
CA GLY A 10 18.06 46.98 7.93
C GLY A 10 16.85 46.06 8.10
N ASP A 11 15.64 46.63 8.17
CA ASP A 11 14.40 45.87 8.28
C ASP A 11 14.16 44.99 7.04
N ILE A 12 14.46 45.51 5.84
CA ILE A 12 14.39 44.74 4.59
C ILE A 12 15.36 43.56 4.63
N GLN A 13 16.62 43.78 5.05
CA GLN A 13 17.61 42.70 5.16
C GLN A 13 17.19 41.63 6.16
N HIS A 14 16.68 42.05 7.32
CA HIS A 14 16.16 41.15 8.34
C HIS A 14 14.98 40.32 7.82
N ASN A 15 14.01 40.96 7.16
CA ASN A 15 12.87 40.26 6.59
C ASN A 15 13.28 39.30 5.47
N ASN A 16 14.25 39.67 4.63
CA ASN A 16 14.80 38.78 3.61
C ASN A 16 15.46 37.54 4.22
N GLY A 17 16.18 37.69 5.34
CA GLY A 17 16.73 36.55 6.08
C GLY A 17 15.63 35.59 6.54
N ARG A 18 14.56 36.13 7.16
CA ARG A 18 13.41 35.32 7.60
C ARG A 18 12.67 34.64 6.46
N ILE A 19 12.57 35.28 5.29
CA ILE A 19 11.98 34.68 4.10
C ILE A 19 12.79 33.47 3.65
N ALA A 20 14.13 33.59 3.60
CA ALA A 20 15.01 32.49 3.22
C ALA A 20 14.89 31.29 4.18
N ASP A 21 14.76 31.55 5.49
CA ASP A 21 14.54 30.50 6.48
C ASP A 21 13.22 29.76 6.24
N ILE A 22 12.13 30.49 5.99
CA ILE A 22 10.81 29.93 5.69
C ILE A 22 10.82 29.10 4.40
N GLU A 23 11.51 29.56 3.35
CA GLU A 23 11.68 28.82 2.11
C GLU A 23 12.43 27.50 2.33
N GLY A 24 13.43 27.50 3.22
CA GLY A 24 14.15 26.30 3.63
C GLY A 24 13.25 25.30 4.35
N GLU A 25 12.46 25.75 5.33
CA GLU A 25 11.50 24.91 6.05
C GLU A 25 10.44 24.31 5.11
N LEU A 26 9.90 25.13 4.20
CA LEU A 26 8.91 24.68 3.21
C LEU A 26 9.47 23.57 2.31
N SER A 27 10.72 23.70 1.87
CA SER A 27 11.40 22.67 1.08
C SER A 27 11.53 21.35 1.83
N GLN A 28 11.85 21.39 3.13
CA GLN A 28 11.94 20.19 3.96
C GLN A 28 10.58 19.51 4.14
N GLU A 29 9.53 20.27 4.43
CA GLU A 29 8.18 19.72 4.58
C GLU A 29 7.65 19.14 3.27
N GLN A 30 7.95 19.77 2.12
CA GLN A 30 7.61 19.20 0.81
C GLN A 30 8.33 17.88 0.55
N GLY A 31 9.61 17.76 0.95
CA GLY A 31 10.36 16.51 0.88
C GLY A 31 9.72 15.39 1.71
N LYS A 32 9.27 15.71 2.93
CA LYS A 32 8.55 14.76 3.80
C LYS A 32 7.22 14.33 3.17
N LEU A 33 6.44 15.26 2.61
CA LEU A 33 5.18 14.96 1.93
C LEU A 33 5.39 14.02 0.75
N ASN A 34 6.43 14.25 -0.05
CA ASN A 34 6.78 13.38 -1.17
C ASN A 34 7.15 11.96 -0.73
N ASN A 35 7.75 11.79 0.45
CA ASN A 35 8.07 10.47 1.00
C ASN A 35 6.83 9.75 1.56
N ILE A 36 5.81 10.47 2.01
CA ILE A 36 4.53 9.90 2.45
C ILE A 36 3.63 9.57 1.25
N HIS A 37 3.73 10.36 0.17
CA HIS A 37 3.04 10.10 -1.07
C HIS A 37 3.79 9.01 -1.84
N LEU A 38 3.29 7.77 -1.78
CA LEU A 38 3.78 6.71 -2.66
C LEU A 38 3.84 7.22 -4.10
N SER A 39 4.99 7.05 -4.74
CA SER A 39 5.13 7.28 -6.17
C SER A 39 4.13 6.41 -6.94
N ASP A 40 3.77 6.82 -8.16
CA ASP A 40 2.84 6.05 -8.97
C ASP A 40 3.38 4.65 -9.32
N ASP A 41 4.70 4.47 -9.33
CA ASP A 41 5.34 3.16 -9.50
C ASP A 41 5.18 2.27 -8.25
N GLU A 42 5.31 2.83 -7.05
CA GLU A 42 5.05 2.09 -5.81
C GLU A 42 3.59 1.69 -5.70
N LYS A 43 2.65 2.58 -6.06
CA LYS A 43 1.22 2.26 -6.13
C LYS A 43 0.96 1.11 -7.11
N ARG A 44 1.53 1.19 -8.33
CA ARG A 44 1.40 0.15 -9.35
C ARG A 44 1.96 -1.20 -8.88
N HIS A 45 3.07 -1.19 -8.16
CA HIS A 45 3.65 -2.42 -7.61
C HIS A 45 2.74 -3.07 -6.56
N ILE A 46 2.14 -2.25 -5.69
CA ILE A 46 1.16 -2.71 -4.70
C ILE A 46 -0.10 -3.26 -5.39
N GLU A 47 -0.61 -2.59 -6.42
CA GLU A 47 -1.77 -3.05 -7.20
C GLU A 47 -1.50 -4.42 -7.84
N GLN A 48 -0.35 -4.60 -8.49
CA GLN A 48 0.03 -5.89 -9.06
C GLN A 48 0.10 -6.98 -7.97
N ARG A 49 0.70 -6.67 -6.81
CA ARG A 49 0.80 -7.61 -5.70
C ARG A 49 -0.57 -8.01 -5.15
N ILE A 50 -1.52 -7.08 -5.11
CA ILE A 50 -2.90 -7.35 -4.70
C ILE A 50 -3.57 -8.32 -5.67
N ASP A 51 -3.38 -8.13 -6.97
CA ASP A 51 -3.99 -8.99 -7.98
C ASP A 51 -3.37 -10.40 -7.99
N ASP A 52 -2.07 -10.51 -7.80
CA ASP A 52 -1.39 -11.81 -7.62
C ASP A 52 -1.97 -12.57 -6.41
N LEU A 53 -2.18 -11.88 -5.29
CA LEU A 53 -2.74 -12.49 -4.07
C LEU A 53 -4.20 -12.91 -4.24
N LYS A 54 -5.00 -12.13 -4.99
CA LYS A 54 -6.38 -12.52 -5.34
C LYS A 54 -6.39 -13.79 -6.19
N GLN A 55 -5.51 -13.89 -7.17
CA GLN A 55 -5.40 -15.08 -8.02
C GLN A 55 -5.00 -16.30 -7.19
N GLN A 56 -3.95 -16.17 -6.36
CA GLN A 56 -3.50 -17.24 -5.48
C GLN A 56 -4.62 -17.71 -4.53
N LYS A 57 -5.41 -16.78 -3.98
CA LYS A 57 -6.58 -17.12 -3.16
C LYS A 57 -7.61 -17.93 -3.95
N GLN A 58 -7.88 -17.55 -5.20
CA GLN A 58 -8.84 -18.25 -6.04
C GLN A 58 -8.38 -19.68 -6.36
N ASP A 59 -7.09 -19.87 -6.62
CA ASP A 59 -6.51 -21.18 -6.88
C ASP A 59 -6.67 -22.11 -5.66
N TYR A 60 -6.45 -21.59 -4.44
CA TYR A 60 -6.70 -22.35 -3.22
C TYR A 60 -8.17 -22.71 -3.00
N ILE A 61 -9.10 -21.81 -3.35
CA ILE A 61 -10.54 -22.12 -3.28
C ILE A 61 -10.87 -23.29 -4.20
N ILE A 62 -10.39 -23.25 -5.45
CA ILE A 62 -10.63 -24.32 -6.43
C ILE A 62 -10.02 -25.65 -5.96
N ALA A 63 -8.82 -25.61 -5.39
CA ALA A 63 -8.16 -26.79 -4.83
C ALA A 63 -9.00 -27.40 -3.70
N ASN A 64 -9.51 -26.57 -2.77
CA ASN A 64 -10.35 -27.04 -1.67
C ASN A 64 -11.67 -27.65 -2.18
N GLU A 65 -12.36 -27.00 -3.11
CA GLU A 65 -13.59 -27.54 -3.72
C GLU A 65 -13.35 -28.88 -4.41
N THR A 66 -12.17 -29.08 -5.00
CA THR A 66 -11.78 -30.35 -5.63
C THR A 66 -11.60 -31.44 -4.59
N LEU A 67 -10.87 -31.15 -3.51
CA LEU A 67 -10.66 -32.09 -2.41
C LEU A 67 -11.98 -32.48 -1.71
N GLU A 68 -12.90 -31.52 -1.52
CA GLU A 68 -14.23 -31.80 -0.94
C GLU A 68 -15.04 -32.79 -1.79
N LYS A 69 -14.95 -32.66 -3.12
CA LYS A 69 -15.59 -33.60 -4.05
C LYS A 69 -14.96 -34.99 -3.94
N GLU A 70 -13.63 -35.08 -3.88
CA GLU A 70 -12.92 -36.36 -3.72
C GLU A 70 -13.28 -37.05 -2.41
N ILE A 71 -13.31 -36.32 -1.30
CA ILE A 71 -13.73 -36.84 0.02
C ILE A 71 -15.15 -37.42 -0.07
N THR A 72 -16.07 -36.68 -0.69
CA THR A 72 -17.47 -37.11 -0.84
C THR A 72 -17.57 -38.40 -1.67
N GLN A 73 -16.78 -38.52 -2.74
CA GLN A 73 -16.76 -39.73 -3.57
C GLN A 73 -16.25 -40.96 -2.79
N ILE A 74 -15.17 -40.81 -2.04
CA ILE A 74 -14.59 -41.88 -1.22
C ILE A 74 -15.59 -42.34 -0.14
N GLN A 75 -16.28 -41.41 0.51
CA GLN A 75 -17.30 -41.71 1.52
C GLN A 75 -18.46 -42.52 0.92
N ASN A 76 -18.94 -42.14 -0.27
CA ASN A 76 -20.03 -42.85 -0.95
C ASN A 76 -19.62 -44.27 -1.38
N GLN A 77 -18.40 -44.46 -1.89
CA GLN A 77 -17.87 -45.79 -2.24
C GLN A 77 -17.74 -46.70 -1.02
N SER A 78 -17.23 -46.17 0.10
CA SER A 78 -17.08 -46.92 1.36
C SER A 78 -18.44 -47.38 1.93
N ALA A 79 -19.48 -46.56 1.77
CA ALA A 79 -20.83 -46.90 2.21
C ALA A 79 -21.48 -48.02 1.37
N MET A 80 -21.11 -48.17 0.10
CA MET A 80 -21.61 -49.24 -0.78
C MET A 80 -20.87 -50.56 -0.55
N GLY A 81 -19.54 -50.55 -0.40
CA GLY A 81 -18.75 -51.76 -0.15
C GLY A 81 -19.09 -52.48 1.18
N ASN A 82 -19.56 -51.75 2.20
CA ASN A 82 -20.05 -52.34 3.44
C ASN A 82 -21.44 -53.01 3.32
N LYS A 83 -22.24 -52.65 2.31
CA LYS A 83 -23.54 -53.30 2.06
C LYS A 83 -23.41 -54.60 1.27
N GLU A 84 -22.39 -54.73 0.44
CA GLU A 84 -22.18 -55.93 -0.39
C GLU A 84 -21.53 -57.10 0.37
N ASN A 85 -20.82 -56.85 1.48
CA ASN A 85 -20.19 -57.88 2.32
C ASN A 85 -21.09 -58.44 3.45
N ASN A 86 -22.40 -58.10 3.47
CA ASN A 86 -23.34 -58.53 4.51
C ASN A 86 -24.37 -59.59 4.02
N TYR A 87 -24.07 -60.31 2.95
CA TYR A 87 -24.91 -61.42 2.43
C TYR A 87 -24.17 -62.76 2.48
#